data_AF-A0A8C7GLF8-F1
#
_entry.id   AF-A0A8C7GLF8-F1
#
_cell.length_a   1.000
_cell.length_b   1.000
_cell.length_c   1.000
_cell.angle_alpha   90.00
_cell.angle_beta   90.00
_cell.angle_gamma   90.00
#
_symmetry.space_group_name_H-M   'P 1'
#
loop_
_entity.id
_entity.type
_entity.pdbx_description
1 polymer ?
#
loop_
_entity_poly.entity_id
_entity_poly.type
_entity_poly.pdbx_seq_one_letter_code
_entity_poly.pdbx_strand_id
1 'polypeptide(L)'
;MAWALKLPLTDEVIESGLVQDFDASLSGIGQELGAGAYSMSDVLALPIFKQEESNLPPDSENKILPFQYVLCAATSPAIKLHDETLTYLNQGQSYEIRMLDNRKLGELPEITGKMVKSIIRVVFHDRRLQYTEHQQLEGWRWNRPGDRILDLDIPMSVGMVDPRANPTQLNTVEFLWDPSKRTSVFIQPKGADRKQKTDREKMEKRAPQEKEKYQPSYETTILTECSPWPEVTYVNNSPSPGFNSTHNSFPVAEGNGSPGHQPEPVVQVADNLLPAATPQDAQQWLHRNRFSPFCRLFTNFSGADLLKLTREDVIQICGPADGIRLFNALKGRVVRPRLTVYVCQESQQAREQQQKHENGDTASSTFFVYHAIYLEDLTAVELTEKIAQLFNISPRQISQIFKQGPTGIHVLVSDEMIQNFQDEVCFVLDTMKAETNDGYHIILK
;
A
#
# COMPACT_ATOMS: atom_id res chain seq x y z
N MET A 1 17.37 -5.84 4.14
CA MET A 1 17.32 -7.32 4.06
C MET A 1 16.03 -7.76 4.72
N ALA A 2 15.01 -8.05 3.92
CA ALA A 2 13.63 -8.26 4.37
C ALA A 2 13.20 -9.72 4.17
N TRP A 3 12.48 -10.30 5.14
CA TRP A 3 11.89 -11.63 5.04
C TRP A 3 10.38 -11.56 5.28
N ALA A 4 9.61 -12.32 4.49
CA ALA A 4 8.15 -12.26 4.45
C ALA A 4 7.47 -13.17 5.48
N LEU A 5 6.40 -12.70 6.13
CA LEU A 5 5.43 -13.57 6.82
C LEU A 5 4.01 -13.03 6.59
N LYS A 6 3.17 -13.85 5.97
CA LYS A 6 1.74 -13.59 5.73
C LYS A 6 0.91 -14.04 6.93
N LEU A 7 0.22 -13.11 7.60
CA LEU A 7 -0.81 -13.42 8.60
C LEU A 7 -2.17 -13.63 7.92
N PRO A 8 -2.97 -14.61 8.35
CA PRO A 8 -4.33 -14.78 7.85
C PRO A 8 -5.28 -13.79 8.53
N LEU A 9 -6.21 -13.25 7.72
CA LEU A 9 -7.43 -12.60 8.19
C LEU A 9 -8.23 -13.63 9.00
N THR A 10 -8.57 -13.26 10.23
CA THR A 10 -9.53 -13.99 11.06
C THR A 10 -10.93 -13.57 10.66
N ASP A 11 -11.77 -14.54 10.27
CA ASP A 11 -13.19 -14.48 10.58
C ASP A 11 -13.71 -15.87 10.95
N GLU A 12 -14.57 -15.83 11.96
CA GLU A 12 -15.58 -16.80 12.40
C GLU A 12 -15.17 -18.09 13.14
N VAL A 13 -15.38 -18.04 14.45
CA VAL A 13 -15.89 -19.14 15.26
C VAL A 13 -17.38 -18.86 15.48
N ILE A 14 -18.26 -19.79 15.08
CA ILE A 14 -19.38 -20.39 15.85
C ILE A 14 -20.15 -21.29 14.86
N GLU A 15 -20.00 -22.61 15.00
CA GLU A 15 -21.13 -23.49 15.29
C GLU A 15 -20.65 -24.90 15.64
N SER A 16 -21.00 -25.31 16.86
CA SER A 16 -20.91 -26.67 17.37
C SER A 16 -22.26 -27.35 17.14
N GLY A 17 -22.28 -28.56 16.58
CA GLY A 17 -23.47 -29.41 16.68
C GLY A 17 -23.61 -30.55 15.68
N LEU A 18 -23.27 -31.75 16.15
CA LEU A 18 -24.03 -32.99 15.95
C LEU A 18 -23.96 -33.78 14.62
N VAL A 19 -23.34 -34.96 14.79
CA VAL A 19 -23.87 -36.30 14.45
C VAL A 19 -23.33 -36.99 13.19
N GLN A 20 -22.98 -38.25 13.46
CA GLN A 20 -22.43 -39.31 12.65
C GLN A 20 -23.36 -39.77 11.52
N ASP A 21 -22.77 -40.60 10.67
CA ASP A 21 -23.39 -41.56 9.74
C ASP A 21 -23.89 -40.98 8.41
N PHE A 22 -23.14 -41.25 7.33
CA PHE A 22 -23.54 -42.27 6.34
C PHE A 22 -22.50 -42.31 5.21
N ASP A 23 -21.76 -43.41 5.17
CA ASP A 23 -21.04 -43.87 3.99
C ASP A 23 -21.83 -45.08 3.46
N ALA A 24 -22.38 -44.97 2.24
CA ALA A 24 -22.54 -46.07 1.29
C ALA A 24 -23.49 -45.73 0.12
N SER A 25 -23.07 -46.17 -1.07
CA SER A 25 -23.87 -46.49 -2.26
C SER A 25 -24.39 -45.33 -3.11
N LEU A 26 -23.79 -45.13 -4.29
CA LEU A 26 -24.14 -45.90 -5.49
C LEU A 26 -23.18 -45.63 -6.66
N SER A 27 -22.81 -46.72 -7.31
CA SER A 27 -22.09 -46.82 -8.57
C SER A 27 -23.00 -46.58 -9.79
N GLY A 28 -22.51 -45.81 -10.76
CA GLY A 28 -22.60 -46.14 -12.20
C GLY A 28 -23.82 -45.71 -13.03
N ILE A 29 -23.50 -45.05 -14.17
CA ILE A 29 -24.23 -45.00 -15.46
C ILE A 29 -25.50 -44.10 -15.45
N GLY A 30 -25.73 -43.14 -16.36
CA GLY A 30 -25.03 -42.64 -17.54
C GLY A 30 -25.90 -41.57 -18.24
N GLN A 31 -25.22 -40.73 -19.04
CA GLN A 31 -25.67 -40.03 -20.25
C GLN A 31 -26.50 -38.72 -20.20
N GLU A 32 -25.79 -37.65 -20.60
CA GLU A 32 -26.15 -36.52 -21.48
C GLU A 32 -27.22 -35.49 -21.07
N LEU A 33 -26.78 -34.25 -20.82
CA LEU A 33 -26.85 -33.08 -21.73
C LEU A 33 -26.57 -31.79 -20.91
N GLY A 34 -25.65 -30.93 -21.36
CA GLY A 34 -25.65 -29.50 -21.00
C GLY A 34 -24.33 -28.86 -20.62
N ALA A 35 -23.80 -28.04 -21.55
CA ALA A 35 -22.89 -26.90 -21.36
C ALA A 35 -21.48 -27.18 -20.79
N GLY A 36 -20.50 -27.17 -21.69
CA GLY A 36 -19.08 -27.08 -21.33
C GLY A 36 -18.78 -25.77 -20.59
N ALA A 37 -18.32 -25.90 -19.35
CA ALA A 37 -17.68 -24.83 -18.61
C ALA A 37 -16.23 -24.71 -19.10
N TYR A 38 -15.98 -23.71 -19.93
CA TYR A 38 -14.64 -23.30 -20.33
C TYR A 38 -13.92 -22.78 -19.07
N SER A 39 -12.92 -23.52 -18.59
CA SER A 39 -12.08 -23.11 -17.47
C SER A 39 -11.11 -22.02 -17.95
N MET A 40 -11.25 -20.80 -17.44
CA MET A 40 -10.36 -19.66 -17.74
C MET A 40 -8.93 -19.81 -17.17
N SER A 41 -8.57 -20.97 -16.63
CA SER A 41 -7.22 -21.27 -16.13
C SER A 41 -6.16 -21.36 -17.25
N ASP A 42 -6.57 -21.69 -18.48
CA ASP A 42 -5.63 -22.10 -19.52
C ASP A 42 -5.26 -20.96 -20.49
N VAL A 43 -6.02 -19.85 -20.48
CA VAL A 43 -5.73 -18.66 -21.32
C VAL A 43 -4.68 -17.73 -20.68
N LEU A 44 -4.49 -17.82 -19.36
CA LEU A 44 -3.41 -17.12 -18.64
C LEU A 44 -2.04 -17.79 -18.77
N ALA A 45 -1.95 -18.93 -19.48
CA ALA A 45 -0.71 -19.65 -19.73
C ALA A 45 -0.02 -19.23 -21.05
N LEU A 46 -0.38 -18.08 -21.63
CA LEU A 46 0.33 -17.56 -22.80
C LEU A 46 1.74 -17.06 -22.42
N PRO A 47 2.80 -17.39 -23.18
CA PRO A 47 4.20 -17.03 -22.89
C PRO A 47 4.53 -15.53 -22.84
N ILE A 48 3.55 -14.64 -23.07
CA ILE A 48 3.77 -13.19 -23.22
C ILE A 48 4.00 -12.46 -21.88
N PHE A 49 3.54 -13.03 -20.75
CA PHE A 49 3.71 -12.41 -19.42
C PHE A 49 4.83 -13.01 -18.56
N LYS A 50 5.76 -13.77 -19.17
CA LYS A 50 6.96 -14.30 -18.49
C LYS A 50 8.27 -13.65 -18.97
N GLN A 51 8.23 -12.37 -19.32
CA GLN A 51 9.44 -11.57 -19.52
C GLN A 51 9.45 -10.41 -18.53
N GLU A 52 9.60 -10.74 -17.26
CA GLU A 52 10.52 -9.97 -16.44
C GLU A 52 11.81 -10.77 -16.49
N GLU A 53 12.66 -10.43 -17.47
CA GLU A 53 14.00 -11.01 -17.57
C GLU A 53 14.69 -10.77 -16.24
N SER A 54 14.84 -11.86 -15.51
CA SER A 54 15.84 -12.02 -14.49
C SER A 54 17.17 -11.59 -15.11
N ASN A 55 17.58 -10.34 -14.85
CA ASN A 55 18.96 -9.89 -14.97
C ASN A 55 19.82 -10.56 -13.89
N LEU A 56 19.72 -11.89 -13.78
CA LEU A 56 20.71 -12.69 -13.09
C LEU A 56 21.86 -12.87 -14.09
N PRO A 57 23.07 -12.37 -13.78
CA PRO A 57 24.22 -12.66 -14.63
C PRO A 57 24.39 -14.18 -14.70
N PRO A 58 24.62 -14.75 -15.89
CA PRO A 58 24.99 -16.15 -16.00
C PRO A 58 26.40 -16.29 -15.38
N ASP A 59 26.58 -17.34 -14.57
CA ASP A 59 27.80 -17.64 -13.82
C ASP A 59 28.15 -16.69 -12.67
N SER A 60 27.32 -16.65 -11.63
CA SER A 60 27.86 -16.40 -10.29
C SER A 60 28.54 -17.68 -9.79
N GLU A 61 29.85 -17.83 -10.08
CA GLU A 61 30.73 -18.52 -9.14
C GLU A 61 30.31 -18.10 -7.73
N ASN A 62 30.20 -19.04 -6.78
CA ASN A 62 29.83 -18.80 -5.38
C ASN A 62 30.65 -17.66 -4.75
N LYS A 63 30.27 -16.41 -5.02
CA LYS A 63 30.90 -15.22 -4.46
C LYS A 63 30.34 -15.09 -3.07
N ILE A 64 31.07 -15.68 -2.13
CA ILE A 64 30.84 -15.49 -0.71
C ILE A 64 30.92 -13.99 -0.45
N LEU A 65 29.81 -13.39 -0.01
CA LEU A 65 29.75 -11.97 0.32
C LEU A 65 30.70 -11.67 1.48
N PRO A 66 31.32 -10.47 1.54
CA PRO A 66 32.27 -10.10 2.59
C PRO A 66 31.64 -10.21 3.98
N PHE A 67 30.36 -9.92 4.11
CA PHE A 67 29.57 -10.22 5.30
C PHE A 67 28.46 -11.20 4.96
N GLN A 68 28.29 -12.21 5.81
CA GLN A 68 27.21 -13.18 5.69
C GLN A 68 26.46 -13.27 7.01
N TYR A 69 25.13 -13.37 6.91
CA TYR A 69 24.26 -13.48 8.07
C TYR A 69 23.49 -14.79 7.98
N VAL A 70 23.46 -15.56 9.06
CA VAL A 70 22.80 -16.87 9.08
C VAL A 70 21.81 -16.90 10.24
N LEU A 71 20.53 -16.95 9.89
CA LEU A 71 19.44 -17.18 10.83
C LEU A 71 19.36 -18.68 11.13
N CYS A 72 19.54 -19.05 12.39
CA CYS A 72 19.48 -20.44 12.84
C CYS A 72 18.03 -20.86 13.10
N ALA A 73 17.24 -20.84 12.02
CA ALA A 73 15.87 -21.32 11.98
C ALA A 73 15.65 -22.10 10.68
N ALA A 74 14.82 -23.15 10.76
CA ALA A 74 14.66 -24.07 9.64
C ALA A 74 13.81 -23.49 8.50
N THR A 75 14.26 -23.67 7.26
CA THR A 75 13.52 -23.27 6.07
C THR A 75 12.26 -24.12 5.89
N SER A 76 11.22 -23.54 5.30
CA SER A 76 9.96 -24.22 5.05
C SER A 76 10.11 -25.28 3.95
N PRO A 77 9.69 -26.54 4.20
CA PRO A 77 9.68 -27.59 3.17
C PRO A 77 8.54 -27.41 2.15
N ALA A 78 7.61 -26.47 2.37
CA ALA A 78 6.40 -26.31 1.56
C ALA A 78 6.55 -25.27 0.42
N ILE A 79 7.78 -24.87 0.11
CA ILE A 79 8.10 -23.90 -0.95
C ILE A 79 8.50 -24.63 -2.22
N LYS A 80 8.00 -24.21 -3.39
CA LYS A 80 8.32 -24.85 -4.68
C LYS A 80 9.75 -24.54 -5.10
N LEU A 81 10.35 -25.38 -5.95
CA LEU A 81 11.75 -25.24 -6.38
C LEU A 81 12.13 -23.88 -6.98
N HIS A 82 11.18 -23.15 -7.58
CA HIS A 82 11.43 -21.86 -8.23
C HIS A 82 10.92 -20.65 -7.44
N ASP A 83 10.34 -20.86 -6.26
CA ASP A 83 9.85 -19.78 -5.39
C ASP A 83 10.95 -19.35 -4.41
N GLU A 84 10.83 -18.15 -3.84
CA GLU A 84 11.77 -17.69 -2.81
C GLU A 84 11.65 -18.52 -1.52
N THR A 85 12.79 -18.86 -0.92
CA THR A 85 12.84 -19.62 0.34
C THR A 85 12.16 -18.85 1.48
N LEU A 86 11.34 -19.54 2.26
CA LEU A 86 10.59 -18.97 3.38
C LEU A 86 11.02 -19.59 4.71
N THR A 87 11.07 -18.78 5.77
CA THR A 87 11.35 -19.24 7.14
C THR A 87 10.26 -18.74 8.08
N TYR A 88 9.68 -19.64 8.85
CA TYR A 88 8.66 -19.31 9.84
C TYR A 88 9.30 -19.05 11.21
N LEU A 89 8.90 -17.96 11.85
CA LEU A 89 9.38 -17.57 13.17
C LEU A 89 8.20 -17.45 14.14
N ASN A 90 8.34 -18.09 15.29
CA ASN A 90 7.33 -18.20 16.32
C ASN A 90 7.39 -16.99 17.26
N GLN A 91 6.23 -16.53 17.69
CA GLN A 91 6.10 -15.40 18.60
C GLN A 91 6.68 -15.74 19.96
N GLY A 92 7.57 -14.87 20.45
CA GLY A 92 8.17 -15.01 21.77
C GLY A 92 9.26 -16.07 21.86
N GLN A 93 9.60 -16.74 20.74
CA GLN A 93 10.79 -17.57 20.65
C GLN A 93 11.97 -16.72 20.18
N SER A 94 13.12 -16.93 20.80
CA SER A 94 14.37 -16.29 20.40
C SER A 94 15.04 -17.09 19.29
N TYR A 95 15.50 -16.40 18.26
CA TYR A 95 16.21 -16.98 17.12
C TYR A 95 17.60 -16.38 16.98
N GLU A 96 18.61 -17.23 16.88
CA GLU A 96 20.00 -16.83 16.67
C GLU A 96 20.22 -16.33 15.23
N ILE A 97 20.86 -15.17 15.09
CA ILE A 97 21.46 -14.69 13.85
C ILE A 97 22.97 -14.65 14.07
N ARG A 98 23.69 -15.50 13.35
CA ARG A 98 25.16 -15.50 13.31
C ARG A 98 25.66 -14.44 12.35
N MET A 99 26.56 -13.60 12.83
CA MET A 99 27.21 -12.55 12.07
C MET A 99 28.58 -13.08 11.63
N LEU A 100 28.78 -13.26 10.33
CA LEU A 100 29.99 -13.85 9.76
C LEU A 100 30.74 -12.81 8.92
N ASP A 101 32.04 -12.74 9.16
CA ASP A 101 32.99 -12.01 8.34
C ASP A 101 33.72 -12.99 7.43
N ASN A 102 33.40 -12.94 6.14
CA ASN A 102 33.97 -13.78 5.10
C ASN A 102 34.90 -12.97 4.16
N ARG A 103 35.30 -11.76 4.55
CA ARG A 103 36.20 -10.91 3.77
C ARG A 103 37.50 -11.63 3.45
N LYS A 104 37.96 -11.48 2.20
CA LYS A 104 39.29 -11.97 1.80
C LYS A 104 40.38 -11.01 2.31
N LEU A 105 41.61 -11.52 2.45
CA LEU A 105 42.75 -10.72 2.89
C LEU A 105 42.97 -9.53 1.93
N GLY A 106 42.85 -8.30 2.45
CA GLY A 106 42.96 -7.06 1.67
C GLY A 106 41.63 -6.44 1.23
N GLU A 107 40.49 -7.12 1.45
CA GLU A 107 39.16 -6.61 1.13
C GLU A 107 38.63 -5.73 2.29
N LEU A 108 38.24 -4.49 1.98
CA LEU A 108 37.78 -3.48 2.95
C LEU A 108 38.74 -3.33 4.16
N PRO A 109 40.00 -2.89 3.96
CA PRO A 109 40.96 -2.72 5.05
C PRO A 109 40.53 -1.66 6.08
N GLU A 110 39.66 -0.73 5.68
CA GLU A 110 39.19 0.38 6.50
C GLU A 110 38.38 -0.03 7.73
N ILE A 111 37.78 -1.22 7.70
CA ILE A 111 36.95 -1.76 8.79
C ILE A 111 37.72 -2.78 9.65
N THR A 112 38.95 -3.15 9.26
CA THR A 112 39.78 -4.07 10.04
C THR A 112 40.16 -3.42 11.37
N GLY A 113 39.84 -4.10 12.48
CA GLY A 113 40.05 -3.56 13.84
C GLY A 113 39.04 -2.48 14.26
N LYS A 114 37.98 -2.26 13.48
CA LYS A 114 36.87 -1.36 13.84
C LYS A 114 35.61 -2.16 14.18
N MET A 115 34.75 -1.55 14.99
CA MET A 115 33.41 -2.05 15.24
C MET A 115 32.51 -1.73 14.04
N VAL A 116 31.62 -2.65 13.69
CA VAL A 116 30.59 -2.48 12.65
C VAL A 116 29.24 -2.27 13.33
N LYS A 117 28.47 -1.31 12.84
CA LYS A 117 27.07 -1.11 13.25
C LYS A 117 26.16 -1.92 12.34
N SER A 118 25.33 -2.77 12.93
CA SER A 118 24.28 -3.51 12.22
C SER A 118 22.90 -3.08 12.71
N ILE A 119 21.96 -3.00 11.77
CA ILE A 119 20.56 -2.64 12.03
C ILE A 119 19.70 -3.77 11.48
N ILE A 120 18.93 -4.42 12.35
CA ILE A 120 17.99 -5.48 11.99
C ILE A 120 16.58 -4.89 11.98
N ARG A 121 15.84 -5.11 10.88
CA ARG A 121 14.49 -4.57 10.68
C ARG A 121 13.54 -5.63 10.18
N VAL A 122 12.33 -5.66 10.74
CA VAL A 122 11.18 -6.38 10.17
C VAL A 122 10.39 -5.41 9.31
N VAL A 123 10.23 -5.70 8.02
CA VAL A 123 9.53 -4.84 7.06
C VAL A 123 8.60 -5.66 6.17
N PHE A 124 7.68 -4.99 5.48
CA PHE A 124 6.86 -5.67 4.47
C PHE A 124 7.71 -6.06 3.27
N HIS A 125 7.60 -7.32 2.82
CA HIS A 125 8.26 -7.77 1.60
C HIS A 125 7.54 -7.28 0.33
N ASP A 126 6.20 -7.25 0.34
CA ASP A 126 5.40 -6.75 -0.77
C ASP A 126 5.56 -5.22 -0.92
N ARG A 127 6.07 -4.79 -2.08
CA ARG A 127 6.33 -3.37 -2.41
C ARG A 127 5.10 -2.49 -2.27
N ARG A 128 3.90 -3.00 -2.57
CA ARG A 128 2.65 -2.26 -2.41
C ARG A 128 2.35 -1.98 -0.94
N LEU A 129 2.63 -2.95 -0.06
CA LEU A 129 2.41 -2.79 1.38
C LEU A 129 3.45 -1.88 2.02
N GLN A 130 4.67 -1.80 1.47
CA GLN A 130 5.72 -0.89 1.92
C GLN A 130 5.28 0.58 1.87
N TYR A 131 4.53 1.02 0.86
CA TYR A 131 3.99 2.40 0.79
C TYR A 131 3.04 2.74 1.94
N THR A 132 2.39 1.74 2.51
CA THR A 132 1.49 1.88 3.67
C THR A 132 2.14 1.40 4.98
N GLU A 133 3.43 1.09 4.99
CA GLU A 133 4.12 0.46 6.12
C GLU A 133 3.97 1.29 7.39
N HIS A 134 4.12 2.61 7.30
CA HIS A 134 3.93 3.50 8.43
C HIS A 134 2.55 3.33 9.06
N GLN A 135 1.49 3.37 8.25
CA GLN A 135 0.11 3.21 8.73
C GLN A 135 -0.12 1.82 9.34
N GLN A 136 0.47 0.77 8.76
CA GLN A 136 0.37 -0.60 9.29
C GLN A 136 1.09 -0.75 10.64
N LEU A 137 2.28 -0.17 10.77
CA LEU A 137 3.05 -0.16 12.02
C LEU A 137 2.33 0.66 13.10
N GLU A 138 1.73 1.80 12.74
CA GLU A 138 0.93 2.59 13.67
C GLU A 138 -0.33 1.86 14.11
N GLY A 139 -1.02 1.18 13.19
CA GLY A 139 -2.15 0.32 13.51
C GLY A 139 -1.76 -0.82 14.47
N TRP A 140 -0.60 -1.45 14.24
CA TRP A 140 -0.06 -2.48 15.13
C TRP A 140 0.23 -1.91 16.53
N ARG A 141 0.89 -0.74 16.60
CA ARG A 141 1.20 -0.03 17.85
C ARG A 141 -0.05 0.29 18.65
N TRP A 142 -1.11 0.74 17.97
CA TRP A 142 -2.38 1.09 18.59
C TRP A 142 -3.04 -0.12 19.27
N ASN A 143 -2.98 -1.28 18.62
CA ASN A 143 -3.58 -2.51 19.13
C ASN A 143 -2.74 -3.20 20.22
N ARG A 144 -1.45 -2.83 20.35
CA ARG A 144 -0.49 -3.41 21.28
C ARG A 144 0.37 -2.32 21.93
N PRO A 145 -0.21 -1.46 22.76
CA PRO A 145 0.53 -0.34 23.36
C PRO A 145 1.66 -0.87 24.25
N GLY A 146 2.88 -0.40 23.99
CA GLY A 146 4.08 -0.79 24.74
C GLY A 146 4.80 -2.03 24.20
N ASP A 147 4.17 -2.83 23.33
CA ASP A 147 4.87 -3.95 22.70
C ASP A 147 5.78 -3.48 21.55
N ARG A 148 6.79 -4.30 21.24
CA ARG A 148 7.64 -4.16 20.05
C ARG A 148 7.44 -5.35 19.11
N ILE A 149 7.58 -5.11 17.81
CA ILE A 149 7.48 -6.15 16.77
C ILE A 149 8.73 -7.03 16.78
N LEU A 150 9.88 -6.39 16.99
CA LEU A 150 11.19 -7.01 17.04
C LEU A 150 11.93 -6.54 18.28
N ASP A 151 12.45 -7.50 19.04
CA ASP A 151 13.31 -7.24 20.18
C ASP A 151 14.61 -8.06 20.14
N LEU A 152 15.58 -7.69 20.97
CA LEU A 152 16.83 -8.40 21.19
C LEU A 152 16.77 -9.18 22.51
N ASP A 153 17.07 -10.46 22.45
CA ASP A 153 17.34 -11.27 23.64
C ASP A 153 18.81 -11.05 24.05
N ILE A 154 19.04 -9.95 24.76
CA ILE A 154 20.38 -9.52 25.18
C ILE A 154 21.09 -10.60 26.01
N PRO A 155 20.45 -11.25 27.01
CA PRO A 155 21.11 -12.30 27.80
C PRO A 155 21.63 -13.49 26.98
N MET A 156 20.95 -13.87 25.89
CA MET A 156 21.38 -14.99 25.04
C MET A 156 22.41 -14.59 23.98
N SER A 157 22.54 -13.29 23.70
CA SER A 157 23.41 -12.80 22.63
C SER A 157 24.87 -12.69 23.06
N VAL A 158 25.78 -12.86 22.10
CA VAL A 158 27.23 -12.89 22.33
C VAL A 158 27.94 -11.98 21.33
N GLY A 159 28.87 -11.16 21.82
CA GLY A 159 29.74 -10.33 20.97
C GLY A 159 29.10 -9.01 20.48
N MET A 160 27.83 -8.76 20.79
CA MET A 160 27.21 -7.45 20.55
C MET A 160 27.55 -6.44 21.65
N VAL A 161 27.62 -5.17 21.26
CA VAL A 161 27.93 -4.02 22.12
C VAL A 161 26.92 -2.91 21.82
N ASP A 162 26.53 -2.16 22.84
CA ASP A 162 25.60 -1.02 22.71
C ASP A 162 24.29 -1.37 21.96
N PRO A 163 23.53 -2.39 22.43
CA PRO A 163 22.22 -2.70 21.85
C PRO A 163 21.26 -1.53 22.07
N ARG A 164 20.59 -1.10 21.00
CA ARG A 164 19.60 -0.02 21.05
C ARG A 164 18.31 -0.44 20.35
N ALA A 165 17.21 -0.15 21.03
CA ALA A 165 15.86 -0.39 20.56
C ALA A 165 15.05 0.90 20.77
N ASN A 166 14.97 1.75 19.74
CA ASN A 166 14.27 3.03 19.85
C ASN A 166 12.75 2.78 20.05
N PRO A 167 12.12 3.31 21.12
CA PRO A 167 10.69 3.14 21.38
C PRO A 167 9.76 3.57 20.24
N THR A 168 10.20 4.50 19.39
CA THR A 168 9.41 4.97 18.23
C THR A 168 9.53 4.06 17.00
N GLN A 169 10.58 3.23 16.92
CA GLN A 169 10.83 2.31 15.82
C GLN A 169 10.64 0.86 16.29
N LEU A 170 9.37 0.42 16.36
CA LEU A 170 8.97 -0.85 16.98
C LEU A 170 9.48 -2.11 16.26
N ASN A 171 9.87 -1.97 14.99
CA ASN A 171 10.30 -3.05 14.11
C ASN A 171 11.81 -3.07 13.87
N THR A 172 12.58 -2.25 14.59
CA THR A 172 14.01 -2.03 14.35
C THR A 172 14.81 -2.22 15.63
N VAL A 173 15.97 -2.86 15.52
CA VAL A 173 17.00 -2.94 16.57
C VAL A 173 18.37 -2.71 15.96
N GLU A 174 19.28 -2.11 16.72
CA GLU A 174 20.64 -1.81 16.26
C GLU A 174 21.66 -2.18 17.34
N PHE A 175 22.87 -2.53 16.91
CA PHE A 175 23.99 -2.87 17.79
C PHE A 175 25.32 -2.72 17.06
N LEU A 176 26.40 -2.67 17.85
CA LEU A 176 27.77 -2.72 17.36
C LEU A 176 28.35 -4.12 17.58
N TRP A 177 29.23 -4.57 16.70
CA TRP A 177 29.96 -5.82 16.87
C TRP A 177 31.33 -5.78 16.21
N ASP A 178 32.20 -6.69 16.62
CA ASP A 178 33.57 -6.81 16.11
C ASP A 178 33.64 -7.96 15.09
N PRO A 179 33.90 -7.68 13.80
CA PRO A 179 34.01 -8.70 12.77
C PRO A 179 35.09 -9.75 13.02
N SER A 180 36.13 -9.42 13.82
CA SER A 180 37.21 -10.35 14.17
C SER A 180 36.82 -11.35 15.27
N LYS A 181 35.65 -11.17 15.89
CA LYS A 181 35.17 -12.01 16.99
C LYS A 181 33.90 -12.74 16.60
N ARG A 182 33.69 -13.90 17.21
CA ARG A 182 32.42 -14.62 17.10
C ARG A 182 31.30 -13.76 17.67
N THR A 183 30.36 -13.36 16.80
CA THR A 183 29.19 -12.57 17.16
C THR A 183 27.91 -13.31 16.77
N SER A 184 26.99 -13.39 17.72
CA SER A 184 25.70 -14.04 17.58
C SER A 184 24.64 -13.23 18.30
N VAL A 185 23.58 -12.86 17.60
CA VAL A 185 22.52 -12.00 18.12
C VAL A 185 21.20 -12.74 18.09
N PHE A 186 20.52 -12.79 19.23
CA PHE A 186 19.22 -13.44 19.35
C PHE A 186 18.12 -12.41 19.19
N ILE A 187 17.23 -12.65 18.22
CA ILE A 187 16.07 -11.81 17.97
C ILE A 187 14.78 -12.48 18.45
N GLN A 188 13.85 -11.70 18.96
CA GLN A 188 12.52 -12.15 19.36
C GLN A 188 11.46 -11.44 18.52
N PRO A 189 11.00 -12.06 17.41
CA PRO A 189 9.86 -11.53 16.66
C PRO A 189 8.54 -11.86 17.36
N LYS A 190 7.52 -11.05 17.12
CA LYS A 190 6.13 -11.36 17.47
C LYS A 190 5.41 -11.96 16.24
N GLY A 191 5.77 -13.21 15.87
CA GLY A 191 5.33 -13.92 14.63
C GLY A 191 4.59 -15.28 14.79
N ALA A 192 4.15 -15.91 13.69
CA ALA A 192 3.17 -17.00 13.71
C ALA A 192 3.72 -18.41 14.05
N ASP A 193 3.27 -18.99 15.17
CA ASP A 193 3.66 -20.32 15.67
C ASP A 193 3.07 -21.52 14.89
N ARG A 194 1.80 -21.41 14.46
CA ARG A 194 1.05 -22.58 14.00
C ARG A 194 1.41 -23.10 12.60
N LYS A 195 2.10 -22.30 11.77
CA LYS A 195 2.21 -22.60 10.33
C LYS A 195 3.33 -23.57 9.97
N GLN A 196 4.50 -23.48 10.60
CA GLN A 196 5.65 -24.34 10.28
C GLN A 196 5.39 -25.81 10.57
N LYS A 197 4.81 -26.10 11.74
CA LYS A 197 4.51 -27.48 12.17
C LYS A 197 3.51 -28.13 11.22
N THR A 198 2.44 -27.41 10.88
CA THR A 198 1.42 -27.88 9.93
C THR A 198 2.00 -28.13 8.54
N ASP A 199 2.85 -27.26 8.02
CA ASP A 199 3.47 -27.44 6.70
C ASP A 199 4.40 -28.66 6.68
N ARG A 200 5.18 -28.89 7.74
CA ARG A 200 6.05 -30.06 7.86
C ARG A 200 5.27 -31.37 7.88
N GLU A 201 4.24 -31.47 8.72
CA GLU A 201 3.38 -32.66 8.81
C GLU A 201 2.64 -32.93 7.49
N LYS A 202 2.19 -31.88 6.79
CA LYS A 202 1.57 -32.01 5.47
C LYS A 202 2.57 -32.52 4.44
N MET A 203 3.79 -31.99 4.42
CA MET A 203 4.83 -32.43 3.49
C MET A 203 5.22 -33.88 3.74
N GLU A 204 5.33 -34.33 4.99
CA GLU A 204 5.66 -35.72 5.32
C GLU A 204 4.63 -36.72 4.76
N LYS A 205 3.34 -36.36 4.80
CA LYS A 205 2.23 -37.17 4.28
C LYS A 205 2.12 -37.22 2.76
N ARG A 206 2.84 -36.37 2.01
CA ARG A 206 2.82 -36.38 0.54
C ARG A 206 3.60 -37.54 -0.06
N ALA A 207 3.18 -37.97 -1.24
CA ALA A 207 3.88 -38.99 -2.03
C ALA A 207 5.29 -38.49 -2.44
N PRO A 208 6.29 -39.39 -2.58
CA PRO A 208 7.66 -39.01 -2.96
C PRO A 208 7.74 -38.16 -4.23
N GLN A 209 6.98 -38.53 -5.28
CA GLN A 209 6.95 -37.80 -6.55
C GLN A 209 6.40 -36.36 -6.42
N GLU A 210 5.53 -36.10 -5.44
CA GLU A 210 5.05 -34.74 -5.19
C GLU A 210 6.06 -33.91 -4.43
N LYS A 211 6.85 -34.54 -3.54
CA LYS A 211 7.88 -33.88 -2.73
C LYS A 211 9.00 -33.31 -3.59
N GLU A 212 9.33 -33.96 -4.71
CA GLU A 212 10.35 -33.50 -5.67
C GLU A 212 10.05 -32.12 -6.29
N LYS A 213 8.79 -31.64 -6.22
CA LYS A 213 8.41 -30.31 -6.72
C LYS A 213 8.76 -29.18 -5.75
N TYR A 214 9.17 -29.52 -4.53
CA TYR A 214 9.42 -28.60 -3.42
C TYR A 214 10.90 -28.54 -3.05
N GLN A 215 11.31 -27.43 -2.45
CA GLN A 215 12.66 -27.26 -1.93
C GLN A 215 12.89 -28.14 -0.70
N PRO A 216 14.12 -28.66 -0.52
CA PRO A 216 14.51 -29.31 0.73
C PRO A 216 14.47 -28.31 1.89
N SER A 217 14.13 -28.82 3.09
CA SER A 217 14.22 -28.04 4.32
C SER A 217 15.64 -28.14 4.88
N TYR A 218 16.20 -26.99 5.27
CA TYR A 218 17.50 -26.87 5.91
C TYR A 218 17.31 -26.36 7.33
N GLU A 219 18.26 -26.67 8.24
CA GLU A 219 18.19 -26.25 9.65
C GLU A 219 18.41 -24.74 9.85
N THR A 220 19.03 -24.08 8.88
CA THR A 220 19.37 -22.65 8.95
C THR A 220 19.03 -21.94 7.65
N THR A 221 18.74 -20.65 7.75
CA THR A 221 18.43 -19.77 6.63
C THR A 221 19.57 -18.77 6.43
N ILE A 222 20.14 -18.75 5.23
CA ILE A 222 21.17 -17.79 4.83
C ILE A 222 20.48 -16.50 4.38
N LEU A 223 20.86 -15.34 4.92
CA LEU A 223 20.32 -14.06 4.49
C LEU A 223 21.05 -13.55 3.26
N THR A 224 20.30 -13.44 2.17
CA THR A 224 20.75 -12.99 0.85
C THR A 224 20.48 -11.50 0.67
N GLU A 225 21.28 -10.88 -0.21
CA GLU A 225 21.14 -9.46 -0.54
C GLU A 225 19.76 -9.18 -1.17
N CYS A 226 19.05 -8.17 -0.66
CA CYS A 226 17.82 -7.67 -1.29
C CYS A 226 18.17 -6.43 -2.13
N SER A 227 17.40 -6.19 -3.20
CA SER A 227 17.52 -4.98 -4.02
C SER A 227 17.55 -3.70 -3.16
N PRO A 228 18.41 -2.72 -3.50
CA PRO A 228 18.61 -1.53 -2.68
C PRO A 228 17.30 -0.77 -2.48
N TRP A 229 17.07 -0.36 -1.24
CA TRP A 229 15.95 0.49 -0.83
C TRP A 229 16.22 1.92 -1.32
N PRO A 230 15.21 2.68 -1.80
CA PRO A 230 15.37 4.12 -1.98
C PRO A 230 15.53 4.76 -0.59
N GLU A 231 16.68 5.36 -0.30
CA GLU A 231 16.92 6.05 0.98
C GLU A 231 15.91 7.18 1.17
N VAL A 232 14.96 7.01 2.08
CA VAL A 232 14.06 8.10 2.51
C VAL A 232 14.80 8.95 3.54
N THR A 233 15.36 10.07 3.10
CA THR A 233 15.85 11.13 3.98
C THR A 233 14.65 11.80 4.64
N TYR A 234 14.39 11.50 5.90
CA TYR A 234 13.44 12.27 6.72
C TYR A 234 14.01 13.67 6.97
N VAL A 235 13.64 14.64 6.14
CA VAL A 235 13.82 16.07 6.44
C VAL A 235 12.70 16.51 7.38
N ASN A 236 13.06 16.64 8.65
CA ASN A 236 12.23 17.21 9.70
C ASN A 236 12.14 18.73 9.49
N ASN A 237 10.99 19.25 9.05
CA ASN A 237 10.71 20.68 9.09
C ASN A 237 9.21 20.92 9.29
N SER A 238 8.82 21.15 10.54
CA SER A 238 7.56 21.80 10.89
C SER A 238 7.85 23.01 11.76
N PRO A 239 7.58 24.25 11.32
CA PRO A 239 7.38 25.37 12.23
C PRO A 239 5.89 25.44 12.60
N SER A 240 5.58 25.34 13.89
CA SER A 240 4.25 25.62 14.43
C SER A 240 3.93 27.11 14.30
N PRO A 241 2.73 27.53 13.87
CA PRO A 241 2.29 28.91 14.03
C PRO A 241 1.63 29.12 15.39
N GLY A 242 2.04 30.20 16.06
CA GLY A 242 1.58 30.61 17.37
C GLY A 242 0.17 31.22 17.39
N PHE A 243 -0.35 31.26 18.61
CA PHE A 243 -1.58 31.92 19.04
C PHE A 243 -1.65 33.39 18.64
N ASN A 244 -2.85 33.86 18.29
CA ASN A 244 -3.32 35.20 18.65
C ASN A 244 -4.85 35.22 18.73
N SER A 245 -5.34 35.65 19.89
CA SER A 245 -6.75 35.87 20.21
C SER A 245 -7.19 37.28 19.81
N THR A 246 -8.40 37.44 19.27
CA THR A 246 -9.21 38.65 19.47
C THR A 246 -10.71 38.36 19.35
N HIS A 247 -11.44 38.92 20.31
CA HIS A 247 -12.89 38.85 20.56
C HIS A 247 -13.76 39.65 19.57
N ASN A 248 -15.07 39.35 19.65
CA ASN A 248 -16.28 40.15 19.33
C ASN A 248 -17.04 39.69 18.07
N SER A 249 -18.36 39.73 17.95
CA SER A 249 -19.54 39.85 18.82
C SER A 249 -20.72 39.65 17.85
N PHE A 250 -21.77 38.91 18.23
CA PHE A 250 -23.01 38.84 17.46
C PHE A 250 -23.74 40.20 17.46
N PRO A 251 -24.65 40.42 16.50
CA PRO A 251 -26.06 40.44 16.90
C PRO A 251 -27.03 39.75 15.93
N VAL A 252 -28.21 39.50 16.51
CA VAL A 252 -29.41 38.81 16.03
C VAL A 252 -30.43 39.81 15.46
N ALA A 253 -31.17 39.43 14.41
CA ALA A 253 -32.52 39.86 14.01
C ALA A 253 -32.90 39.07 12.73
N GLU A 254 -34.12 38.70 12.33
CA GLU A 254 -35.51 38.80 12.79
C GLU A 254 -36.36 37.98 11.77
N GLY A 255 -37.58 37.56 12.14
CA GLY A 255 -38.73 37.72 11.23
C GLY A 255 -39.22 36.54 10.36
N ASN A 256 -40.49 36.18 10.59
CA ASN A 256 -41.39 35.25 9.90
C ASN A 256 -41.62 35.44 8.38
N GLY A 257 -42.03 34.35 7.70
CA GLY A 257 -42.87 34.40 6.47
C GLY A 257 -43.11 33.02 5.80
N SER A 258 -44.37 32.57 5.72
CA SER A 258 -44.82 31.32 5.06
C SER A 258 -45.09 31.50 3.53
N PRO A 259 -45.65 30.51 2.79
CA PRO A 259 -44.93 29.61 1.89
C PRO A 259 -45.23 29.87 0.39
N GLY A 260 -44.24 29.69 -0.47
CA GLY A 260 -44.42 29.75 -1.93
C GLY A 260 -43.57 28.68 -2.62
N HIS A 261 -44.20 27.82 -3.41
CA HIS A 261 -43.58 26.73 -4.15
C HIS A 261 -42.48 27.20 -5.11
N GLN A 262 -41.29 26.62 -4.97
CA GLN A 262 -40.36 26.43 -6.07
C GLN A 262 -39.55 25.15 -5.82
N PRO A 263 -39.48 24.19 -6.77
CA PRO A 263 -38.56 23.07 -6.66
C PRO A 263 -37.18 23.56 -7.11
N GLU A 264 -36.29 23.79 -6.17
CA GLU A 264 -34.91 24.19 -6.44
C GLU A 264 -33.95 23.45 -5.52
N PRO A 265 -32.67 23.40 -5.90
CA PRO A 265 -32.02 22.31 -6.61
C PRO A 265 -31.55 21.22 -5.65
N VAL A 266 -31.28 20.02 -6.18
CA VAL A 266 -30.48 19.01 -5.45
C VAL A 266 -29.06 19.57 -5.32
N VAL A 267 -28.84 20.39 -4.29
CA VAL A 267 -27.50 20.76 -3.85
C VAL A 267 -26.85 19.44 -3.44
N GLN A 268 -25.77 19.07 -4.11
CA GLN A 268 -24.85 18.04 -3.61
C GLN A 268 -24.27 18.57 -2.30
N VAL A 269 -24.98 18.34 -1.19
CA VAL A 269 -24.54 18.74 0.14
C VAL A 269 -23.36 17.85 0.49
N ALA A 270 -22.21 18.48 0.69
CA ALA A 270 -20.94 17.84 1.01
C ALA A 270 -21.11 16.68 2.01
N ASP A 271 -20.45 15.55 1.75
CA ASP A 271 -20.43 14.37 2.63
C ASP A 271 -19.86 14.69 4.03
N ASN A 272 -19.19 15.83 4.19
CA ASN A 272 -18.52 16.24 5.41
C ASN A 272 -19.43 17.09 6.31
N LEU A 273 -19.47 16.73 7.60
CA LEU A 273 -20.17 17.50 8.63
C LEU A 273 -19.45 18.84 8.86
N LEU A 274 -20.20 19.95 8.78
CA LEU A 274 -19.66 21.29 9.00
C LEU A 274 -19.63 21.66 10.50
N PRO A 275 -18.63 22.42 10.99
CA PRO A 275 -18.61 22.90 12.37
C PRO A 275 -19.83 23.76 12.76
N ALA A 276 -20.42 24.49 11.81
CA ALA A 276 -21.59 25.32 12.04
C ALA A 276 -22.92 24.54 12.04
N ALA A 277 -22.91 23.22 11.82
CA ALA A 277 -24.12 22.40 11.73
C ALA A 277 -24.89 22.38 13.07
N THR A 278 -26.20 22.55 13.00
CA THR A 278 -27.07 22.48 14.19
C THR A 278 -27.13 21.04 14.72
N PRO A 279 -27.58 20.80 15.96
CA PRO A 279 -27.81 19.45 16.45
C PRO A 279 -28.74 18.63 15.55
N GLN A 280 -29.77 19.25 14.96
CA GLN A 280 -30.67 18.59 14.01
C GLN A 280 -29.93 18.17 12.73
N ASP A 281 -29.06 19.01 12.19
CA ASP A 281 -28.26 18.69 11.00
C ASP A 281 -27.23 17.59 11.29
N ALA A 282 -26.61 17.61 12.48
CA ALA A 282 -25.70 16.57 12.95
C ALA A 282 -26.42 15.21 13.08
N GLN A 283 -27.65 15.21 13.58
CA GLN A 283 -28.48 13.99 13.65
C GLN A 283 -28.81 13.44 12.25
N GLN A 284 -29.16 14.31 11.30
CA GLN A 284 -29.38 13.89 9.91
C GLN A 284 -28.10 13.32 9.28
N TRP A 285 -26.94 13.92 9.55
CA TRP A 285 -25.66 13.43 9.07
C TRP A 285 -25.32 12.04 9.65
N LEU A 286 -25.56 11.81 10.94
CA LEU A 286 -25.41 10.49 11.57
C LEU A 286 -26.32 9.44 10.91
N HIS A 287 -27.58 9.79 10.63
CA HIS A 287 -28.50 8.90 9.91
C HIS A 287 -28.01 8.55 8.50
N ARG A 288 -27.55 9.54 7.72
CA ARG A 288 -27.03 9.35 6.36
C ARG A 288 -25.79 8.47 6.34
N ASN A 289 -24.90 8.63 7.33
CA ASN A 289 -23.66 7.87 7.46
C ASN A 289 -23.84 6.52 8.19
N ARG A 290 -25.08 6.03 8.33
CA ARG A 290 -25.43 4.73 8.95
C ARG A 290 -25.03 4.62 10.44
N PHE A 291 -25.04 5.74 11.16
CA PHE A 291 -24.83 5.83 12.61
C PHE A 291 -26.14 6.07 13.39
N SER A 292 -27.29 5.76 12.80
CA SER A 292 -28.63 5.85 13.41
C SER A 292 -28.74 5.31 14.85
N PRO A 293 -28.08 4.20 15.25
CA PRO A 293 -28.14 3.70 16.63
C PRO A 293 -27.60 4.69 17.68
N PHE A 294 -26.70 5.58 17.30
CA PHE A 294 -26.03 6.53 18.20
C PHE A 294 -26.69 7.92 18.22
N CYS A 295 -27.72 8.15 17.41
CA CYS A 295 -28.47 9.41 17.36
C CYS A 295 -28.97 9.86 18.74
N ARG A 296 -29.44 8.91 19.56
CA ARG A 296 -29.89 9.17 20.94
C ARG A 296 -28.77 9.61 21.88
N LEU A 297 -27.54 9.15 21.66
CA LEU A 297 -26.40 9.52 22.49
C LEU A 297 -25.89 10.93 22.16
N PHE A 298 -26.00 11.33 20.89
CA PHE A 298 -25.54 12.63 20.39
C PHE A 298 -26.67 13.65 20.16
N THR A 299 -27.85 13.46 20.77
CA THR A 299 -29.05 14.26 20.46
C THR A 299 -28.85 15.77 20.63
N ASN A 300 -28.00 16.19 21.57
CA ASN A 300 -27.72 17.60 21.86
C ASN A 300 -26.38 18.09 21.30
N PHE A 301 -25.67 17.27 20.51
CA PHE A 301 -24.37 17.63 19.97
C PHE A 301 -24.53 18.39 18.66
N SER A 302 -23.98 19.59 18.58
CA SER A 302 -23.81 20.32 17.32
C SER A 302 -22.69 19.72 16.47
N GLY A 303 -22.56 20.16 15.22
CA GLY A 303 -21.45 19.77 14.34
C GLY A 303 -20.08 20.08 14.97
N ALA A 304 -19.93 21.23 15.62
CA ALA A 304 -18.72 21.58 16.36
C ALA A 304 -18.44 20.63 17.53
N ASP A 305 -19.47 20.17 18.24
CA ASP A 305 -19.30 19.28 19.39
C ASP A 305 -18.87 17.88 18.94
N LEU A 306 -19.51 17.33 17.91
CA LEU A 306 -19.11 16.06 17.31
C LEU A 306 -17.68 16.11 16.76
N LEU A 307 -17.32 17.21 16.09
CA LEU A 307 -15.97 17.39 15.53
C LEU A 307 -14.91 17.62 16.61
N LYS A 308 -15.26 18.01 17.83
CA LYS A 308 -14.32 18.18 18.95
C LYS A 308 -14.00 16.87 19.68
N LEU A 309 -14.85 15.84 19.54
CA LEU A 309 -14.62 14.56 20.18
C LEU A 309 -13.27 13.97 19.73
N THR A 310 -12.50 13.49 20.71
CA THR A 310 -11.27 12.75 20.46
C THR A 310 -11.59 11.34 20.00
N ARG A 311 -10.59 10.63 19.46
CA ARG A 311 -10.79 9.25 19.02
C ARG A 311 -11.21 8.36 20.19
N GLU A 312 -10.64 8.61 21.35
CA GLU A 312 -10.89 7.95 22.61
C GLU A 312 -12.34 8.17 23.06
N ASP A 313 -12.84 9.41 23.02
CA ASP A 313 -14.21 9.74 23.41
C ASP A 313 -15.22 8.99 22.55
N VAL A 314 -15.04 9.00 21.22
CA VAL A 314 -15.98 8.34 20.29
C VAL A 314 -15.94 6.82 20.45
N ILE A 315 -14.76 6.23 20.66
CA ILE A 315 -14.62 4.79 20.95
C ILE A 315 -15.26 4.40 22.28
N GLN A 316 -15.13 5.24 23.30
CA GLN A 316 -15.73 4.98 24.61
C GLN A 316 -17.26 5.07 24.56
N ILE A 317 -17.82 5.98 23.77
CA ILE A 317 -19.27 6.19 23.65
C ILE A 317 -19.93 5.16 22.72
N CYS A 318 -19.31 4.86 21.57
CA CYS A 318 -19.91 4.02 20.52
C CYS A 318 -19.36 2.58 20.51
N GLY A 319 -18.32 2.29 21.29
CA GLY A 319 -17.60 1.02 21.26
C GLY A 319 -16.47 1.00 20.22
N PRO A 320 -15.57 0.00 20.27
CA PRO A 320 -14.34 -0.02 19.45
C PRO A 320 -14.59 0.02 17.94
N ALA A 321 -15.50 -0.80 17.43
CA ALA A 321 -15.75 -0.90 16.00
C ALA A 321 -16.47 0.34 15.45
N ASP A 322 -17.61 0.69 16.03
CA ASP A 322 -18.42 1.81 15.55
C ASP A 322 -17.81 3.17 15.89
N GLY A 323 -17.08 3.27 17.00
CA GLY A 323 -16.39 4.50 17.37
C GLY A 323 -15.23 4.84 16.43
N ILE A 324 -14.46 3.84 15.98
CA ILE A 324 -13.44 4.05 14.94
C ILE A 324 -14.10 4.47 13.62
N ARG A 325 -15.22 3.84 13.23
CA ARG A 325 -15.94 4.18 11.99
C ARG A 325 -16.47 5.61 12.05
N LEU A 326 -17.10 6.00 13.15
CA LEU A 326 -17.67 7.34 13.34
C LEU A 326 -16.57 8.42 13.41
N PHE A 327 -15.47 8.18 14.13
CA PHE A 327 -14.37 9.13 14.21
C PHE A 327 -13.71 9.39 12.84
N ASN A 328 -13.52 8.35 12.03
CA ASN A 328 -12.99 8.50 10.66
C ASN A 328 -13.95 9.29 9.75
N ALA A 329 -15.26 9.08 9.89
CA ALA A 329 -16.27 9.83 9.14
C ALA A 329 -16.33 11.30 9.56
N LEU A 330 -16.20 11.59 10.86
CA LEU A 330 -16.20 12.96 11.40
C LEU A 330 -14.96 13.76 10.97
N LYS A 331 -13.78 13.14 10.99
CA LYS A 331 -12.53 13.84 10.66
C LYS A 331 -12.28 14.00 9.17
N GLY A 332 -13.19 13.52 8.31
CA GLY A 332 -13.10 13.62 6.86
C GLY A 332 -11.75 13.13 6.37
N ARG A 333 -11.60 11.83 6.13
CA ARG A 333 -10.37 11.38 5.44
C ARG A 333 -10.29 12.11 4.11
N VAL A 334 -9.22 12.89 3.92
CA VAL A 334 -8.73 13.20 2.59
C VAL A 334 -8.42 11.85 1.97
N VAL A 335 -9.32 11.37 1.11
CA VAL A 335 -9.07 10.16 0.34
C VAL A 335 -7.89 10.50 -0.54
N ARG A 336 -6.76 9.81 -0.34
CA ARG A 336 -5.61 9.98 -1.24
C ARG A 336 -6.12 9.62 -2.65
N PRO A 337 -5.87 10.46 -3.67
CA PRO A 337 -6.27 10.10 -5.02
C PRO A 337 -5.67 8.76 -5.39
N ARG A 338 -6.46 7.94 -6.09
CA ARG A 338 -6.03 6.60 -6.51
C ARG A 338 -4.99 6.68 -7.61
N LEU A 339 -4.98 7.78 -8.38
CA LEU A 339 -4.01 8.07 -9.42
C LEU A 339 -3.76 9.58 -9.52
N THR A 340 -2.49 9.98 -9.60
CA THR A 340 -2.07 11.36 -9.94
C THR A 340 -1.52 11.37 -11.36
N VAL A 341 -2.05 12.24 -12.22
CA VAL A 341 -1.62 12.42 -13.61
C VAL A 341 -1.14 13.86 -13.80
N TYR A 342 0.07 14.06 -14.30
CA TYR A 342 0.60 15.38 -14.63
C TYR A 342 0.37 15.68 -16.11
N VAL A 343 -0.34 16.75 -16.43
CA VAL A 343 -0.63 17.14 -17.82
C VAL A 343 -0.13 18.53 -18.14
N CYS A 344 0.48 18.71 -19.32
CA CYS A 344 0.79 20.05 -19.84
C CYS A 344 0.19 20.23 -21.23
N GLN A 345 -0.24 21.44 -21.56
CA GLN A 345 -0.71 21.75 -22.91
C GLN A 345 0.47 22.11 -23.82
N GLU A 346 0.54 21.49 -25.00
CA GLU A 346 1.50 21.88 -26.03
C GLU A 346 1.13 23.27 -26.56
N SER A 347 1.95 24.30 -26.29
CA SER A 347 1.68 25.65 -26.77
C SER A 347 1.79 25.71 -28.31
N GLN A 348 0.80 26.30 -28.98
CA GLN A 348 0.79 26.39 -30.46
C GLN A 348 2.03 27.09 -31.05
N GLN A 349 2.70 27.97 -30.27
CA GLN A 349 3.95 28.63 -30.67
C GLN A 349 5.15 27.68 -30.82
N ALA A 350 5.16 26.54 -30.11
CA ALA A 350 6.21 25.53 -30.26
C ALA A 350 6.12 24.75 -31.58
N ARG A 351 4.88 24.54 -32.07
CA ARG A 351 4.58 23.81 -33.32
C ARG A 351 5.07 24.58 -34.56
N GLU A 352 5.01 25.91 -34.53
CA GLU A 352 5.49 26.77 -35.62
C GLU A 352 7.01 27.00 -35.61
N GLN A 353 7.67 26.97 -34.43
CA GLN A 353 9.13 27.08 -34.34
C GLN A 353 9.86 25.79 -34.76
N GLN A 354 9.28 24.60 -34.53
CA GLN A 354 9.89 23.33 -34.97
C GLN A 354 9.88 23.14 -36.50
N GLN A 355 8.99 23.80 -37.25
CA GLN A 355 8.98 23.70 -38.71
C GLN A 355 9.98 24.65 -39.41
N LYS A 356 10.64 25.57 -38.69
CA LYS A 356 11.52 26.60 -39.31
C LYS A 356 13.02 26.48 -39.04
N HIS A 357 13.48 25.62 -38.14
CA HIS A 357 14.92 25.46 -37.88
C HIS A 357 15.41 24.05 -38.24
N GLU A 358 15.79 23.89 -39.51
CA GLU A 358 16.62 22.75 -39.97
C GLU A 358 18.12 23.07 -39.88
N ASN A 359 18.52 24.18 -39.24
CA ASN A 359 19.93 24.50 -39.04
C ASN A 359 20.15 25.36 -37.78
N GLY A 360 21.12 24.94 -36.97
CA GLY A 360 21.89 25.78 -36.07
C GLY A 360 21.35 25.94 -34.65
N ASP A 361 22.01 25.22 -33.73
CA ASP A 361 22.20 25.48 -32.30
C ASP A 361 21.54 26.76 -31.74
N THR A 362 20.34 26.61 -31.21
CA THR A 362 19.88 27.33 -30.02
C THR A 362 18.80 26.47 -29.36
N ALA A 363 19.15 25.75 -28.30
CA ALA A 363 18.18 25.05 -27.47
C ALA A 363 17.28 26.09 -26.78
N SER A 364 16.23 26.51 -27.48
CA SER A 364 15.07 27.15 -26.86
C SER A 364 14.49 26.15 -25.88
N SER A 365 14.83 26.29 -24.60
CA SER A 365 14.26 25.50 -23.52
C SER A 365 12.78 25.85 -23.42
N THR A 366 11.94 25.20 -24.22
CA THR A 366 10.49 25.26 -24.11
C THR A 366 10.11 24.79 -22.71
N PHE A 367 9.65 25.72 -21.88
CA PHE A 367 9.25 25.46 -20.50
C PHE A 367 7.85 24.86 -20.48
N PHE A 368 7.72 23.58 -20.13
CA PHE A 368 6.42 22.92 -19.98
C PHE A 368 5.88 23.12 -18.57
N VAL A 369 4.70 23.73 -18.45
CA VAL A 369 3.98 23.85 -17.17
C VAL A 369 3.02 22.67 -17.04
N TYR A 370 3.38 21.74 -16.17
CA TYR A 370 2.52 20.61 -15.83
C TYR A 370 1.55 20.96 -14.71
N HIS A 371 0.34 20.46 -14.83
CA HIS A 371 -0.70 20.56 -13.82
C HIS A 371 -1.06 19.16 -13.32
N ALA A 372 -1.28 19.04 -12.02
CA ALA A 372 -1.68 17.77 -11.41
C ALA A 372 -3.20 17.57 -11.54
N ILE A 373 -3.59 16.42 -12.09
CA ILE A 373 -4.94 15.89 -12.09
C ILE A 373 -5.00 14.72 -11.11
N TYR A 374 -5.91 14.81 -10.16
CA TYR A 374 -6.13 13.79 -9.15
C TYR A 374 -7.41 13.03 -9.47
N LEU A 375 -7.30 11.70 -9.62
CA LEU A 375 -8.44 10.82 -9.86
C LEU A 375 -8.76 10.02 -8.60
N GLU A 376 -10.00 10.16 -8.15
CA GLU A 376 -10.55 9.38 -7.04
C GLU A 376 -11.19 8.09 -7.54
N ASP A 377 -11.74 8.11 -8.75
CA ASP A 377 -12.30 6.99 -9.49
C ASP A 377 -11.52 6.78 -10.81
N LEU A 378 -10.94 5.60 -10.98
CA LEU A 378 -10.08 5.29 -12.14
C LEU A 378 -10.91 5.07 -13.42
N THR A 379 -11.54 6.15 -13.90
CA THR A 379 -12.50 6.16 -15.00
C THR A 379 -12.17 7.24 -16.03
N ALA A 380 -12.50 6.98 -17.28
CA ALA A 380 -12.31 7.91 -18.38
C ALA A 380 -13.23 9.13 -18.24
N VAL A 381 -14.38 8.96 -17.58
CA VAL A 381 -15.31 10.06 -17.29
C VAL A 381 -14.68 11.07 -16.34
N GLU A 382 -14.15 10.64 -15.19
CA GLU A 382 -13.51 11.57 -14.24
C GLU A 382 -12.30 12.26 -14.88
N LEU A 383 -11.46 11.52 -15.61
CA LEU A 383 -10.33 12.10 -16.33
C LEU A 383 -10.77 13.17 -17.35
N THR A 384 -11.86 12.91 -18.07
CA THR A 384 -12.45 13.88 -19.02
C THR A 384 -12.93 15.13 -18.31
N GLU A 385 -13.63 14.99 -17.19
CA GLU A 385 -14.14 16.11 -16.41
C GLU A 385 -13.01 16.97 -15.85
N LYS A 386 -11.96 16.36 -15.29
CA LYS A 386 -10.80 17.07 -14.74
C LYS A 386 -9.99 17.78 -15.83
N ILE A 387 -9.79 17.15 -16.98
CA ILE A 387 -9.14 17.80 -18.14
C ILE A 387 -9.98 18.96 -18.66
N ALA A 388 -11.30 18.79 -18.78
CA ALA A 388 -12.20 19.85 -19.22
C ALA A 388 -12.18 21.04 -18.25
N GLN A 389 -12.19 20.77 -16.94
CA GLN A 389 -12.06 21.79 -15.90
C GLN A 389 -10.73 22.54 -16.01
N LEU A 390 -9.63 21.82 -16.28
CA LEU A 390 -8.30 22.40 -16.43
C LEU A 390 -8.21 23.41 -17.59
N PHE A 391 -8.91 23.12 -18.69
CA PHE A 391 -8.98 24.00 -19.86
C PHE A 391 -10.15 24.97 -19.85
N ASN A 392 -10.95 24.97 -18.78
CA ASN A 392 -12.15 25.79 -18.66
C ASN A 392 -13.12 25.59 -19.85
N ILE A 393 -13.30 24.34 -20.29
CA ILE A 393 -14.24 23.92 -21.34
C ILE A 393 -15.30 22.98 -20.79
N SER A 394 -16.40 22.79 -21.53
CA SER A 394 -17.41 21.81 -21.14
C SER A 394 -16.90 20.38 -21.38
N PRO A 395 -17.10 19.42 -20.45
CA PRO A 395 -16.77 18.01 -20.70
C PRO A 395 -17.45 17.45 -21.95
N ARG A 396 -18.62 17.99 -22.33
CA ARG A 396 -19.34 17.62 -23.56
C ARG A 396 -18.63 18.01 -24.85
N GLN A 397 -17.70 18.96 -24.78
CA GLN A 397 -16.86 19.36 -25.92
C GLN A 397 -15.69 18.39 -26.12
N ILE A 398 -15.36 17.55 -25.14
CA ILE A 398 -14.38 16.48 -25.29
C ILE A 398 -15.12 15.23 -25.77
N SER A 399 -14.88 14.84 -27.02
CA SER A 399 -15.56 13.66 -27.57
C SER A 399 -14.92 12.38 -27.06
N GLN A 400 -13.59 12.26 -27.15
CA GLN A 400 -12.83 11.09 -26.70
C GLN A 400 -11.41 11.51 -26.29
N ILE A 401 -10.79 10.69 -25.42
CA ILE A 401 -9.39 10.79 -25.05
C ILE A 401 -8.64 9.62 -25.66
N PHE A 402 -7.52 9.90 -26.32
CA PHE A 402 -6.62 8.90 -26.87
C PHE A 402 -5.25 8.99 -26.22
N LYS A 403 -4.56 7.86 -26.07
CA LYS A 403 -3.14 7.81 -25.73
C LYS A 403 -2.33 7.53 -27.00
N GLN A 404 -1.27 8.30 -27.24
CA GLN A 404 -0.36 8.04 -28.35
C GLN A 404 0.58 6.86 -28.03
N GLY A 405 0.70 5.93 -28.98
CA GLY A 405 1.62 4.79 -28.92
C GLY A 405 2.95 5.05 -29.65
N PRO A 406 3.92 4.11 -29.56
CA PRO A 406 5.30 4.26 -30.08
C PRO A 406 5.42 4.51 -31.59
N THR A 407 4.35 4.31 -32.35
CA THR A 407 4.28 4.49 -33.81
C THR A 407 3.31 5.60 -34.22
N GLY A 408 2.88 6.44 -33.27
CA GLY A 408 1.90 7.50 -33.52
C GLY A 408 0.44 7.03 -33.60
N ILE A 409 0.17 5.75 -33.31
CA ILE A 409 -1.21 5.23 -33.21
C ILE A 409 -1.94 5.87 -32.03
N HIS A 410 -3.22 6.19 -32.23
CA HIS A 410 -4.10 6.73 -31.21
C HIS A 410 -4.94 5.59 -30.60
N VAL A 411 -4.69 5.26 -29.34
CA VAL A 411 -5.40 4.20 -28.60
C VAL A 411 -6.45 4.85 -27.72
N LEU A 412 -7.71 4.44 -27.83
CA LEU A 412 -8.80 4.99 -27.01
C LEU A 412 -8.54 4.72 -25.53
N VAL A 413 -8.63 5.75 -24.68
CA VAL A 413 -8.46 5.63 -23.23
C VAL A 413 -9.76 5.14 -22.61
N SER A 414 -9.75 3.89 -22.13
CA SER A 414 -10.83 3.27 -21.37
C SER A 414 -10.55 3.30 -19.86
N ASP A 415 -11.57 3.00 -19.04
CA ASP A 415 -11.42 2.85 -17.59
C ASP A 415 -10.34 1.82 -17.22
N GLU A 416 -10.31 0.68 -17.94
CA GLU A 416 -9.30 -0.36 -17.76
C GLU A 416 -7.89 0.17 -18.09
N MET A 417 -7.75 1.02 -19.11
CA MET A 417 -6.48 1.63 -19.46
C MET A 417 -5.99 2.58 -18.37
N ILE A 418 -6.88 3.39 -17.79
CA ILE A 418 -6.55 4.32 -16.69
C ILE A 418 -6.13 3.57 -15.43
N GLN A 419 -6.77 2.43 -15.14
CA GLN A 419 -6.37 1.57 -14.02
C GLN A 419 -4.95 1.02 -14.16
N ASN A 420 -4.43 0.93 -15.38
CA ASN A 420 -3.08 0.46 -15.68
C ASN A 420 -2.06 1.61 -15.84
N PHE A 421 -2.48 2.87 -15.71
CA PHE A 421 -1.54 3.98 -15.67
C PHE A 421 -0.68 3.90 -14.41
N GLN A 422 0.61 4.21 -14.56
CA GLN A 422 1.51 4.36 -13.43
C GLN A 422 1.15 5.65 -12.68
N ASP A 423 1.23 5.62 -11.34
CA ASP A 423 1.07 6.83 -10.55
C ASP A 423 2.13 7.86 -10.93
N GLU A 424 1.74 9.13 -10.90
CA GLU A 424 2.59 10.26 -11.28
C GLU A 424 3.02 10.28 -12.76
N VAL A 425 2.25 9.62 -13.65
CA VAL A 425 2.51 9.65 -15.10
C VAL A 425 2.34 11.06 -15.68
N CYS A 426 3.26 11.46 -16.56
CA CYS A 426 3.24 12.74 -17.26
C CYS A 426 2.74 12.57 -18.70
N PHE A 427 1.85 13.45 -19.15
CA PHE A 427 1.39 13.53 -20.53
C PHE A 427 1.48 14.95 -21.08
N VAL A 428 1.83 15.06 -22.36
CA VAL A 428 1.63 16.29 -23.13
C VAL A 428 0.30 16.18 -23.87
N LEU A 429 -0.58 17.17 -23.68
CA LEU A 429 -1.89 17.21 -24.30
C LEU A 429 -1.84 17.89 -25.66
N ASP A 430 -2.25 17.16 -26.69
CA ASP A 430 -2.56 17.68 -28.03
C ASP A 430 -4.06 17.55 -28.29
N THR A 431 -4.58 18.36 -29.21
CA THR A 431 -6.01 18.38 -29.53
C THR A 431 -6.23 18.15 -31.02
N MET A 432 -7.26 17.36 -31.32
CA MET A 432 -7.68 17.07 -32.70
C MET A 432 -9.15 17.39 -32.85
N LYS A 433 -9.54 18.11 -33.90
CA LYS A 433 -10.94 18.48 -34.13
C LYS A 433 -11.77 17.23 -34.43
N ALA A 434 -12.93 17.06 -33.79
CA ALA A 434 -13.84 15.97 -34.09
C ALA A 434 -14.57 16.21 -35.42
N GLU A 435 -14.80 15.15 -36.21
CA GLU A 435 -15.39 15.26 -37.55
C GLU A 435 -16.90 15.54 -37.54
N THR A 436 -17.60 15.21 -36.45
CA THR A 436 -19.07 15.15 -36.40
C THR A 436 -19.72 16.13 -35.41
N ASN A 437 -18.94 16.85 -34.60
CA ASN A 437 -19.42 17.86 -33.65
C ASN A 437 -18.36 18.98 -33.50
N ASP A 438 -18.75 20.18 -33.05
CA ASP A 438 -17.87 21.29 -32.64
C ASP A 438 -16.99 20.97 -31.39
N GLY A 439 -16.71 19.69 -31.16
CA GLY A 439 -15.86 19.19 -30.09
C GLY A 439 -14.45 18.83 -30.55
N TYR A 440 -13.64 18.42 -29.58
CA TYR A 440 -12.25 18.04 -29.77
C TYR A 440 -12.00 16.66 -29.17
N HIS A 441 -11.08 15.92 -29.76
CA HIS A 441 -10.43 14.77 -29.15
C HIS A 441 -9.17 15.23 -28.45
N ILE A 442 -8.91 14.68 -27.27
CA ILE A 442 -7.67 14.93 -26.52
C ILE A 442 -6.71 13.78 -26.79
N ILE A 443 -5.44 14.10 -27.04
CA ILE A 443 -4.37 13.11 -27.24
C ILE A 443 -3.35 13.27 -26.11
N LEU A 444 -3.18 12.22 -25.30
CA LEU A 444 -2.15 12.07 -24.28
C LEU A 444 -0.88 11.53 -24.95
N LYS A 445 0.14 12.38 -25.13
CA LYS A 445 1.45 11.99 -25.68
C LYS A 445 2.40 11.54 -24.58
#